data_AF-A0A5F1ESQ3-F1
#
_entry.id   AF-A0A5F1ESQ3-F1
#
_cell.length_a   1.000
_cell.length_b   1.000
_cell.length_c   1.000
_cell.angle_alpha   90.00
_cell.angle_beta   90.00
_cell.angle_gamma   90.00
#
_symmetry.space_group_name_H-M   'P 1'
#
loop_
_entity.id
_entity.type
_entity.pdbx_description
1 polymer ?
#
loop_
_entity_poly.entity_id
_entity_poly.type
_entity_poly.pdbx_seq_one_letter_code
_entity_poly.pdbx_strand_id
1 'polypeptide(L)' 'MKKSTFPVIVSTTGHAFSVARVTLCTICLKHEKTGKDYVVIFTDSNNIRDYKTGVVPCFGELYQEDVDLIVGKS' A
#
# COMPACT_ATOMS: atom_id res chain seq x y z
N MET A 1 -15.13 15.24 -4.57
CA MET A 1 -13.97 14.33 -4.39
C MET A 1 -14.45 12.91 -4.66
N LYS A 2 -13.87 12.19 -5.64
CA LYS A 2 -14.19 10.77 -5.85
C LYS A 2 -13.67 10.00 -4.63
N LYS A 3 -14.57 9.37 -3.85
CA LYS A 3 -14.19 8.41 -2.80
C LYS A 3 -13.38 7.30 -3.47
N SER A 4 -12.18 7.01 -2.97
CA SER A 4 -11.46 5.81 -3.36
C SER A 4 -12.36 4.62 -3.05
N THR A 5 -12.57 3.74 -4.04
CA THR A 5 -13.45 2.58 -3.94
C THR A 5 -12.77 1.42 -3.21
N PHE A 6 -11.51 1.59 -2.82
CA PHE A 6 -10.71 0.57 -2.15
C PHE A 6 -10.84 0.67 -0.63
N PRO A 7 -10.81 -0.48 0.09
CA PRO A 7 -10.78 -0.50 1.53
C PRO A 7 -9.50 0.16 2.07
N VAL A 8 -9.59 0.63 3.33
CA VAL A 8 -8.39 0.98 4.10
C VAL A 8 -7.68 -0.32 4.46
N ILE A 9 -6.40 -0.41 4.14
CA ILE A 9 -5.55 -1.56 4.46
C ILE A 9 -4.65 -1.25 5.66
N VAL A 10 -4.36 -2.28 6.42
CA VAL A 10 -3.52 -2.17 7.62
C VAL A 10 -2.28 -3.01 7.39
N SER A 11 -1.13 -2.35 7.42
CA SER A 11 0.17 -3.02 7.33
C SER A 11 0.43 -3.96 8.50
N THR A 12 1.44 -4.82 8.37
CA THR A 12 1.88 -5.75 9.43
C THR A 12 2.31 -5.05 10.72
N THR A 13 2.61 -3.76 10.66
CA THR A 13 3.00 -2.92 11.80
C THR A 13 1.83 -2.12 12.40
N GLY A 14 0.61 -2.31 11.89
CA GLY A 14 -0.59 -1.64 12.39
C GLY A 14 -0.84 -0.24 11.82
N HIS A 15 -0.05 0.20 10.84
CA HIS A 15 -0.27 1.47 10.16
C HIS A 15 -1.36 1.33 9.08
N ALA A 16 -2.31 2.27 9.08
CA ALA A 16 -3.42 2.31 8.15
C ALA A 16 -3.12 3.16 6.90
N PHE A 17 -3.48 2.63 5.74
CA PHE A 17 -3.28 3.27 4.43
C PHE A 17 -4.54 3.17 3.58
N SER A 18 -4.85 4.24 2.85
CA SER A 18 -5.80 4.20 1.75
C SER A 18 -5.08 3.86 0.44
N VAL A 19 -5.68 2.99 -0.36
CA VAL A 19 -5.21 2.74 -1.73
C VAL A 19 -5.59 3.93 -2.61
N ALA A 20 -4.59 4.59 -3.17
CA ALA A 20 -4.77 5.75 -4.03
C ALA A 20 -4.88 5.34 -5.51
N ARG A 21 -4.03 4.40 -5.94
CA ARG A 21 -3.95 3.92 -7.33
C ARG A 21 -3.31 2.55 -7.36
N VAL A 22 -3.73 1.72 -8.30
CA VAL A 22 -3.06 0.45 -8.63
C VAL A 22 -2.53 0.54 -10.05
N THR A 23 -1.35 -0.01 -10.27
CA THR A 23 -0.70 -0.16 -11.58
C THR A 23 -0.26 -1.62 -11.78
N LEU A 24 0.37 -1.94 -12.91
CA LEU A 24 0.72 -3.32 -13.26
C LEU A 24 1.56 -4.04 -12.20
N CYS A 25 2.44 -3.33 -11.50
CA CYS A 25 3.36 -3.91 -10.51
C CYS A 25 3.41 -3.13 -9.19
N THR A 26 2.63 -2.07 -9.04
CA THR A 26 2.74 -1.16 -7.89
C THR A 26 1.38 -0.72 -7.38
N ILE A 27 1.23 -0.74 -6.06
CA ILE A 27 0.10 -0.14 -5.34
C ILE A 27 0.59 1.17 -4.72
N CYS A 28 -0.04 2.28 -5.08
CA CYS A 28 0.15 3.58 -4.45
C CYS A 28 -0.75 3.68 -3.23
N LEU A 29 -0.14 4.00 -2.09
CA LEU A 29 -0.77 4.12 -0.79
C LEU A 29 -0.70 5.55 -0.29
N LYS A 30 -1.70 5.96 0.49
CA LYS A 30 -1.68 7.19 1.25
C LYS A 30 -1.83 6.87 2.73
N HIS A 31 -0.88 7.28 3.55
CA HIS A 31 -0.90 7.02 4.98
C HIS A 31 -1.98 7.88 5.66
N GLU A 32 -2.91 7.26 6.38
CA GLU A 32 -4.10 7.95 6.91
C GLU A 32 -3.75 9.09 7.88
N LYS A 33 -2.80 8.85 8.80
CA LYS A 33 -2.39 9.86 9.81
C LYS A 33 -1.62 11.04 9.24
N THR A 34 -0.69 10.80 8.31
CA THR A 34 0.27 11.83 7.84
C THR A 34 -0.11 12.42 6.50
N GLY A 35 -1.02 11.78 5.77
CA GLY A 35 -1.39 12.14 4.41
C GLY A 35 -0.28 11.93 3.37
N LYS A 36 0.85 11.33 3.77
CA LYS A 36 2.01 11.12 2.91
C LYS A 36 1.81 9.88 2.03
N ASP A 37 2.32 9.96 0.80
CA ASP A 37 2.23 8.88 -0.17
C ASP A 37 3.39 7.89 -0.05
N TYR A 38 3.05 6.61 -0.24
CA TYR A 38 3.96 5.47 -0.22
C TYR A 38 3.61 4.51 -1.36
N VAL A 39 4.48 3.54 -1.61
CA VAL A 39 4.27 2.52 -2.63
C VAL A 39 4.66 1.14 -2.17
N VAL A 40 4.02 0.15 -2.78
CA VAL A 40 4.34 -1.26 -2.62
C VAL A 40 4.54 -1.87 -4.00
N ILE A 41 5.70 -2.48 -4.24
CA ILE A 41 6.02 -3.17 -5.49
C ILE A 41 5.73 -4.66 -5.30
N PHE A 42 4.47 -5.04 -5.48
CA PHE A 42 3.96 -6.38 -5.12
C PHE A 42 4.51 -7.52 -6.00
N THR A 43 5.24 -7.21 -7.07
CA THR A 43 5.97 -8.20 -7.88
C THR A 43 7.37 -8.50 -7.35
N ASP A 44 7.85 -7.71 -6.38
CA ASP A 44 9.16 -7.85 -5.75
C ASP A 44 8.98 -8.27 -4.28
N SER A 45 8.39 -7.37 -3.48
CA SER A 45 8.09 -7.61 -2.08
C SER A 45 6.93 -6.72 -1.64
N ASN A 46 6.15 -7.16 -0.67
CA ASN A 46 5.03 -6.37 -0.16
C ASN A 46 5.45 -5.24 0.80
N ASN A 47 6.75 -4.98 0.91
CA ASN A 47 7.31 -3.89 1.70
C ASN A 47 6.77 -2.53 1.26
N ILE A 48 6.41 -1.72 2.26
CA ILE A 48 6.02 -0.33 2.07
C ILE A 48 7.27 0.52 1.87
N ARG A 49 7.27 1.32 0.82
CA ARG A 49 8.42 2.11 0.37
C ARG A 49 8.04 3.57 0.20
N ASP A 50 8.97 4.45 0.52
CA ASP A 50 8.97 5.84 0.11
C ASP A 50 9.71 5.96 -1.21
N TYR A 51 9.18 6.76 -2.14
CA TYR A 51 9.79 6.94 -3.47
C TYR A 51 11.22 7.48 -3.44
N LYS A 52 11.58 8.25 -2.42
CA LYS A 52 12.90 8.88 -2.28
C LYS A 52 13.87 8.02 -1.49
N THR A 53 13.40 7.37 -0.43
CA THR A 53 14.28 6.68 0.53
C THR A 53 14.24 5.15 0.44
N GLY A 54 13.35 4.57 -0.37
CA GLY A 54 13.22 3.12 -0.51
C GLY A 54 12.35 2.50 0.58
N VAL A 55 12.66 1.26 0.97
CA VAL A 55 11.90 0.51 2.00
C VAL A 55 11.87 1.29 3.31
N VAL A 56 10.69 1.32 3.94
CA VAL A 56 10.46 2.00 5.22
C VAL A 56 10.17 0.94 6.29
N PRO A 57 11.18 0.45 7.02
CA PRO A 57 11.01 -0.71 7.91
C PRO A 57 9.96 -0.51 8.99
N CYS A 58 9.73 0.73 9.44
CA CYS A 58 8.72 1.01 10.47
C CYS A 58 7.28 0.84 9.99
N PHE A 59 7.02 0.79 8.69
CA PHE A 59 5.70 0.46 8.15
C PHE A 59 5.55 -1.02 7.80
N GLY A 60 6.64 -1.78 7.74
CA GLY A 60 6.62 -3.18 7.38
C GLY A 60 6.04 -3.39 5.98
N GLU A 61 5.10 -4.32 5.87
CA GLU A 61 4.60 -4.84 4.61
C GLU A 61 3.07 -4.86 4.57
N LEU A 62 2.51 -5.03 3.38
CA LEU A 62 1.13 -5.46 3.21
C LEU A 62 1.00 -6.97 3.32
N TYR A 63 -0.12 -7.44 3.86
CA TYR A 63 -0.46 -8.86 3.80
C TYR A 63 -0.71 -9.28 2.34
N GLN A 64 -0.31 -10.50 1.99
CA GLN A 64 -0.51 -11.01 0.63
C GLN A 64 -2.00 -11.05 0.25
N GLU A 65 -2.87 -11.37 1.21
CA GLU A 65 -4.33 -11.38 1.01
C GLU A 65 -4.87 -10.00 0.61
N ASP A 66 -4.39 -8.93 1.25
CA ASP A 66 -4.74 -7.56 0.90
C ASP A 66 -4.25 -7.20 -0.51
N VAL A 67 -3.03 -7.63 -0.84
CA VAL A 67 -2.47 -7.43 -2.18
C VAL A 67 -3.31 -8.13 -3.23
N ASP A 68 -3.64 -9.41 -3.03
CA ASP A 68 -4.43 -10.22 -3.96
C ASP A 68 -5.83 -9.62 -4.17
N LEU A 69 -6.46 -9.15 -3.09
CA LEU A 69 -7.73 -8.42 -3.13
C LEU A 69 -7.63 -7.13 -3.96
N ILE A 70 -6.58 -6.33 -3.75
CA ILE A 70 -6.38 -5.05 -4.44
C ILE A 70 -6.10 -5.26 -5.94
N VAL A 71 -5.30 -6.26 -6.29
CA VAL A 71 -4.93 -6.54 -7.69
C VAL A 71 -5.98 -7.39 -8.43
N GLY A 72 -7.04 -7.81 -7.75
CA GLY A 72 -8.13 -8.59 -8.35
C GLY A 72 -7.73 -10.02 -8.71
N LYS A 73 -6.72 -10.59 -8.03
CA LYS A 73 -6.43 -12.01 -8.10
C LYS A 73 -7.40 -12.74 -7.16
N SER A 74 -8.52 -13.21 -7.71
CA SER A 74 -9.41 -14.18 -7.06
C SER A 74 -8.99 -15.60 -7.39
#